data_AF-A0A968TX94-F1
#
_entry.id   AF-A0A968TX94-F1
#
_cell.length_a   1.000
_cell.length_b   1.000
_cell.length_c   1.000
_cell.angle_alpha   90.00
_cell.angle_beta   90.00
_cell.angle_gamma   90.00
#
_symmetry.space_group_name_H-M   'P 1'
#
loop_
_entity.id
_entity.type
_entity.pdbx_description
1 polymer ?
#
loop_
_entity_poly.entity_id
_entity_poly.type
_entity_poly.pdbx_seq_one_letter_code
_entity_poly.pdbx_strand_id
1 'polypeptide(L)'
;MAPANLPSFPKLVKNILGRDLEKEELGQLDRVLGRAKERGVPVHKLADEKLDLSGSRFNSLHDNLLGLFLSAKDLRIVTTNFDRHFEGAIEARQFTTKVEVYNAPALPRGSSFTGLVHLHGALGRNPEELVLTDADFGRAYLSEGWPAASWSTCSGNTRCFLWATATATR
;
A
#
# COMPACT_ATOMS: atom_id res chain seq x y z
N MET A 1 8.95 7.89 -17.17
CA MET A 1 7.55 7.86 -16.69
C MET A 1 7.43 8.86 -15.57
N ALA A 2 6.38 9.69 -15.55
CA ALA A 2 6.17 10.63 -14.45
C ALA A 2 5.74 9.85 -13.19
N PRO A 3 6.30 10.14 -12.01
CA PRO A 3 5.86 9.53 -10.75
C PRO A 3 4.39 9.87 -10.49
N ALA A 4 3.69 9.05 -9.71
CA ALA A 4 2.28 9.26 -9.39
C ALA A 4 2.02 10.46 -8.46
N ASN A 5 3.03 11.31 -8.26
CA ASN A 5 3.02 12.55 -7.47
C ASN A 5 2.74 12.40 -5.95
N LEU A 6 3.05 11.23 -5.39
CA LEU A 6 2.93 10.97 -3.95
C LEU A 6 4.20 11.32 -3.17
N PRO A 7 4.09 11.77 -1.91
CA PRO A 7 5.25 11.89 -1.05
C PRO A 7 5.87 10.50 -0.80
N SER A 8 7.20 10.44 -0.79
CA SER A 8 7.90 9.24 -0.31
C SER A 8 7.58 8.98 1.16
N PHE A 9 7.74 7.74 1.63
CA PHE A 9 7.48 7.41 3.04
C PHE A 9 8.26 8.29 4.04
N PRO A 10 9.57 8.61 3.83
CA PRO A 10 10.26 9.60 4.66
C PRO A 10 9.62 10.99 4.60
N LYS A 11 9.17 11.44 3.42
CA LYS A 11 8.50 12.75 3.27
C LYS A 11 7.14 12.75 4.00
N LEU A 12 6.42 11.64 3.99
CA LEU A 12 5.20 11.46 4.78
C LEU A 12 5.51 11.55 6.28
N VAL A 13 6.53 10.84 6.77
CA VAL A 13 6.94 10.89 8.17
C VAL A 13 7.32 12.32 8.57
N LYS A 14 8.13 13.02 7.76
CA LYS A 14 8.44 14.44 7.94
C LYS A 14 7.18 15.30 8.06
N ASN A 15 6.20 15.09 7.17
CA ASN A 15 4.95 15.85 7.18
C ASN A 15 4.10 15.58 8.44
N ILE A 16 4.04 14.33 8.88
CA ILE A 16 3.32 13.91 10.10
C ILE A 16 3.97 14.54 11.34
N LEU A 17 5.30 14.46 11.45
CA LEU A 17 6.03 14.99 12.59
C LEU A 17 6.16 16.52 12.58
N GLY A 18 5.99 17.15 11.42
CA GLY A 18 6.16 18.59 11.26
C GLY A 18 7.61 19.08 11.43
N ARG A 19 8.59 18.18 11.28
CA ARG A 19 10.02 18.48 11.40
C ARG A 19 10.84 17.64 10.43
N ASP A 20 12.05 18.10 10.14
CA ASP A 20 13.04 17.30 9.42
C ASP A 20 13.42 16.04 10.19
N LEU A 21 13.80 15.02 9.42
CA LEU A 21 14.25 13.73 9.92
C LEU A 21 15.76 13.73 10.01
N GLU A 22 16.27 13.22 11.12
CA GLU A 22 17.71 13.01 11.29
C GLU A 22 18.17 11.82 10.45
N LYS A 23 19.46 11.77 10.12
CA LYS A 23 20.02 10.73 9.24
C LYS A 23 19.82 9.33 9.84
N GLU A 24 19.92 9.22 11.15
CA GLU A 24 19.73 7.99 11.93
C GLU A 24 18.27 7.51 11.92
N GLU A 25 17.31 8.42 11.72
CA GLU A 25 15.89 8.12 11.69
C GLU A 25 15.42 7.52 10.36
N LEU A 26 16.14 7.81 9.26
CA LEU A 26 15.79 7.33 7.91
C LEU A 26 15.74 5.81 7.80
N GLY A 27 16.45 5.08 8.67
CA GLY A 27 16.44 3.62 8.70
C GLY A 27 15.38 2.99 9.61
N GLN A 28 14.63 3.78 10.39
CA GLN A 28 13.71 3.28 11.43
C GLN A 28 12.43 4.13 11.50
N LEU A 29 11.90 4.53 10.34
CA LEU A 29 10.78 5.46 10.22
C LEU A 29 9.51 4.96 10.90
N ASP A 30 9.24 3.66 10.83
CA ASP A 30 8.16 2.96 11.52
C ASP A 30 8.26 3.10 13.05
N ARG A 31 9.47 2.95 13.61
CA ARG A 31 9.73 3.15 15.05
C ARG A 31 9.65 4.61 15.46
N VAL A 32 10.05 5.52 14.58
CA VAL A 32 9.91 6.97 14.81
C VAL A 32 8.43 7.33 14.93
N LEU A 33 7.59 6.81 14.02
CA LEU A 33 6.15 6.98 14.07
C LEU A 33 5.54 6.30 15.31
N GLY A 34 6.01 5.10 15.69
CA GLY A 34 5.61 4.42 16.92
C GLY A 34 5.81 5.29 18.17
N ARG A 35 7.02 5.81 18.36
CA ARG A 35 7.34 6.74 19.47
C ARG A 35 6.51 8.03 19.42
N ALA A 36 6.20 8.55 18.23
CA ALA A 36 5.34 9.71 18.09
C ALA A 36 3.90 9.40 18.55
N LYS A 37 3.37 8.24 18.15
CA LYS A 37 2.05 7.75 18.57
C LYS A 37 1.96 7.56 20.08
N GLU A 38 2.99 6.98 20.70
CA GLU A 38 3.09 6.84 22.18
C GLU A 38 3.06 8.18 22.91
N ARG A 39 3.57 9.25 22.28
CA ARG A 39 3.52 10.63 22.80
C ARG A 39 2.21 11.35 22.52
N GLY A 40 1.21 10.66 21.96
CA GLY A 40 -0.11 11.21 21.68
C GLY A 40 -0.26 11.86 20.30
N VAL A 41 0.73 11.74 19.41
CA VAL A 41 0.57 12.20 18.02
C VAL A 41 -0.42 11.28 17.30
N PRO A 42 -1.49 11.81 16.67
CA PRO A 42 -2.47 10.99 15.96
C PRO A 42 -1.94 10.57 14.58
N VAL A 43 -0.89 9.72 14.58
CA VAL A 43 -0.11 9.33 13.39
C VAL A 43 -1.00 8.84 12.25
N HIS A 44 -1.91 7.90 12.52
CA HIS A 44 -2.78 7.30 11.52
C HIS A 44 -3.70 8.32 10.85
N LYS A 45 -4.39 9.14 11.65
CA LYS A 45 -5.22 10.24 11.16
C LYS A 45 -4.41 11.25 10.34
N LEU A 46 -3.24 11.66 10.84
CA LEU A 46 -2.37 12.60 10.13
C LEU A 46 -1.82 12.02 8.83
N ALA A 47 -1.58 10.71 8.76
CA ALA A 47 -1.16 10.06 7.51
C ALA A 47 -2.28 10.14 6.46
N ASP A 48 -3.52 9.88 6.86
CA ASP A 48 -4.70 9.98 5.99
C ASP A 48 -4.95 11.43 5.51
N GLU A 49 -4.78 12.41 6.39
CA GLU A 49 -4.97 13.84 6.08
C GLU A 49 -3.82 14.48 5.29
N LYS A 50 -2.57 14.11 5.59
CA LYS A 50 -1.35 14.77 5.06
C LYS A 50 -0.77 14.12 3.82
N LEU A 51 -1.29 12.96 3.42
CA LEU A 51 -1.11 12.49 2.06
C LEU A 51 -1.99 13.37 1.16
N ASP A 52 -1.40 14.48 0.72
CA ASP A 52 -1.98 15.33 -0.29
C ASP A 52 -2.10 14.55 -1.60
N LEU A 53 -3.28 13.98 -1.82
CA LEU A 53 -3.65 13.31 -3.06
C LEU A 53 -4.12 14.30 -4.13
N SER A 54 -4.12 15.61 -3.85
CA SER A 54 -4.60 16.60 -4.82
C SER A 54 -3.71 16.58 -6.08
N GLY A 55 -4.31 16.22 -7.21
CA GLY A 55 -3.61 16.03 -8.48
C GLY A 55 -2.80 14.74 -8.61
N SER A 56 -2.74 13.91 -7.56
CA SER A 56 -2.19 12.55 -7.61
C SER A 56 -3.14 11.66 -8.43
N ARG A 57 -2.62 10.99 -9.46
CA ARG A 57 -3.39 10.10 -10.32
C ARG A 57 -2.56 8.90 -10.72
N PHE A 58 -3.26 7.82 -11.08
CA PHE A 58 -2.60 6.69 -11.70
C PHE A 58 -1.89 7.13 -12.99
N ASN A 59 -0.74 6.52 -13.24
CA ASN A 59 0.07 6.77 -14.42
C ASN A 59 0.13 5.52 -15.32
N SER A 60 0.88 5.60 -16.42
CA SER A 60 1.04 4.47 -17.35
C SER A 60 1.65 3.22 -16.72
N LEU A 61 2.33 3.30 -15.56
CA LEU A 61 2.79 2.11 -14.87
C LEU A 61 1.61 1.29 -14.38
N HIS A 62 0.67 1.93 -13.69
CA HIS A 62 -0.51 1.28 -13.14
C HIS A 62 -1.31 0.63 -14.26
N ASP A 63 -1.51 1.37 -15.35
CA ASP A 63 -2.18 0.85 -16.54
C ASP A 63 -1.41 -0.34 -17.15
N ASN A 64 -0.12 -0.21 -17.43
CA ASN A 64 0.68 -1.30 -18.01
C ASN A 64 0.69 -2.56 -17.14
N LEU A 65 0.77 -2.41 -15.81
CA LEU A 65 0.75 -3.54 -14.88
C LEU A 65 -0.60 -4.25 -14.88
N LEU A 66 -1.71 -3.50 -14.96
CA LEU A 66 -3.02 -4.08 -15.20
C LEU A 66 -3.09 -4.78 -16.57
N GLY A 67 -2.35 -4.27 -17.56
CA GLY A 67 -2.27 -4.80 -18.94
C GLY A 67 -1.68 -6.21 -19.04
N LEU A 68 -0.98 -6.66 -18.00
CA LEU A 68 -0.46 -8.02 -17.93
C LEU A 68 -1.56 -9.07 -17.68
N PHE A 69 -2.76 -8.64 -17.28
CA PHE A 69 -3.88 -9.53 -16.98
C PHE A 69 -4.91 -9.49 -18.11
N LEU A 70 -5.33 -10.67 -18.57
CA LEU A 70 -6.28 -10.82 -19.68
C LEU A 70 -7.70 -10.41 -19.30
N SER A 71 -8.08 -10.56 -18.04
CA SER A 71 -9.40 -10.21 -17.53
C SER A 71 -9.35 -9.84 -16.04
N ALA A 72 -10.44 -9.24 -15.54
CA ALA A 72 -10.61 -8.97 -14.10
C ALA A 72 -10.54 -10.25 -13.24
N LYS A 73 -10.92 -11.41 -13.77
CA LYS A 73 -10.84 -12.70 -13.06
C LYS A 73 -9.41 -13.22 -12.93
N ASP A 74 -8.50 -12.74 -13.77
CA ASP A 74 -7.08 -13.12 -13.75
C ASP A 74 -6.25 -12.15 -12.90
N LEU A 75 -6.79 -10.96 -12.60
CA LEU A 75 -6.10 -9.90 -11.88
C LEU A 75 -5.70 -10.36 -10.48
N ARG A 76 -4.40 -10.23 -10.18
CA ARG A 76 -3.78 -10.61 -8.90
C ARG A 76 -2.69 -9.62 -8.55
N ILE A 77 -3.09 -8.48 -7.98
CA ILE A 77 -2.16 -7.42 -7.58
C ILE A 77 -2.14 -7.33 -6.06
N VAL A 78 -0.94 -7.32 -5.48
CA VAL A 78 -0.71 -6.95 -4.09
C VAL A 78 0.12 -5.69 -4.08
N THR A 79 -0.36 -4.67 -3.37
CA THR A 79 0.33 -3.39 -3.20
C THR A 79 0.56 -3.10 -1.73
N THR A 80 1.72 -2.53 -1.44
CA THR A 80 2.05 -1.92 -0.14
C THR A 80 1.84 -0.41 -0.15
N ASN A 81 1.43 0.15 -1.28
CA ASN A 81 1.13 1.58 -1.36
C ASN A 81 -0.22 1.87 -0.72
N PHE A 82 -0.31 3.00 -0.02
CA PHE A 82 -1.53 3.46 0.63
C PHE A 82 -2.50 4.18 -0.33
N ASP A 83 -2.00 4.66 -1.47
CA ASP A 83 -2.85 5.32 -2.48
C ASP A 83 -3.79 4.34 -3.18
N ARG A 84 -4.84 4.88 -3.80
CA ARG A 84 -5.88 4.11 -4.52
C ARG A 84 -5.70 4.18 -6.04
N HIS A 85 -4.48 4.39 -6.54
CA HIS A 85 -4.26 4.54 -7.99
C HIS A 85 -4.57 3.28 -8.79
N PHE A 86 -4.29 2.09 -8.24
CA PHE A 86 -4.71 0.85 -8.91
C PHE A 86 -6.23 0.76 -9.02
N GLU A 87 -6.98 1.17 -8.00
CA GLU A 87 -8.45 1.22 -8.08
C GLU A 87 -8.90 2.18 -9.18
N GLY A 88 -8.36 3.40 -9.24
CA GLY A 88 -8.69 4.35 -10.30
C GLY A 88 -8.31 3.86 -11.70
N ALA A 89 -7.19 3.16 -11.86
CA ALA A 89 -6.77 2.57 -13.13
C ALA A 89 -7.66 1.39 -13.54
N ILE A 90 -8.12 0.59 -12.57
CA ILE A 90 -9.10 -0.49 -12.77
C ILE A 90 -10.44 0.09 -13.25
N GLU A 91 -10.93 1.15 -12.61
CA GLU A 91 -12.15 1.83 -13.01
C GLU A 91 -12.06 2.39 -14.44
N ALA A 92 -10.94 3.05 -14.75
CA ALA A 92 -10.70 3.63 -16.08
C ALA A 92 -10.65 2.58 -17.21
N ARG A 93 -10.21 1.36 -16.90
CA ARG A 93 -10.15 0.25 -17.87
C ARG A 93 -11.49 -0.40 -18.17
N GLN A 94 -12.51 -0.15 -17.35
CA GLN A 94 -13.86 -0.68 -17.56
C GLN A 94 -13.87 -2.20 -17.79
N PHE A 95 -13.21 -2.97 -16.91
CA PHE A 95 -13.31 -4.42 -16.97
C PHE A 95 -14.78 -4.88 -16.99
N THR A 96 -15.07 -5.93 -17.75
CA THR A 96 -16.44 -6.47 -17.93
C THR A 96 -17.06 -6.99 -16.63
N THR A 97 -16.24 -7.29 -15.63
CA THR A 97 -16.67 -7.67 -14.28
C THR A 97 -15.96 -6.83 -13.24
N LYS A 98 -16.64 -6.56 -12.13
CA LYS A 98 -16.06 -5.87 -10.98
C LYS A 98 -14.82 -6.61 -10.48
N VAL A 99 -13.75 -5.86 -10.20
CA VAL A 99 -12.55 -6.37 -9.54
C VAL A 99 -12.77 -6.27 -8.03
N GLU A 100 -12.53 -7.36 -7.31
CA GLU A 100 -12.57 -7.36 -5.85
C GLU A 100 -11.36 -6.60 -5.28
N VAL A 101 -11.61 -5.78 -4.26
CA VAL A 101 -10.58 -5.00 -3.57
C VAL A 101 -10.56 -5.40 -2.10
N TYR A 102 -9.42 -5.91 -1.66
CA TYR A 102 -9.19 -6.33 -0.29
C TYR A 102 -8.27 -5.32 0.40
N ASN A 103 -8.61 -4.95 1.62
CA ASN A 103 -7.82 -4.03 2.43
C ASN A 103 -7.49 -4.71 3.75
N ALA A 104 -6.26 -4.51 4.23
CA ALA A 104 -5.93 -4.77 5.62
C ALA A 104 -6.98 -4.14 6.56
N PRO A 105 -7.34 -4.79 7.68
CA PRO A 105 -6.89 -6.12 8.13
C PRO A 105 -7.63 -7.30 7.46
N ALA A 106 -8.70 -7.04 6.71
CA ALA A 106 -9.55 -8.05 6.08
C ALA A 106 -8.95 -8.57 4.75
N LEU A 107 -7.85 -9.33 4.86
CA LEU A 107 -7.14 -9.90 3.71
C LEU A 107 -7.71 -11.27 3.28
N PRO A 108 -7.63 -11.61 1.98
CA PRO A 108 -8.02 -12.94 1.52
C PRO A 108 -7.10 -14.00 2.10
N ARG A 109 -7.64 -15.21 2.33
CA ARG A 109 -6.86 -16.34 2.85
C ARG A 109 -6.08 -17.00 1.72
N GLY A 110 -4.77 -17.20 1.94
CA GLY A 110 -3.90 -17.94 1.02
C GLY A 110 -3.76 -17.30 -0.36
N SER A 111 -3.19 -18.04 -1.31
CA SER A 111 -2.86 -17.57 -2.66
C SER A 111 -4.02 -17.69 -3.67
N SER A 112 -5.21 -18.09 -3.24
CA SER A 112 -6.34 -18.36 -4.15
C SER A 112 -7.16 -17.12 -4.55
N PHE A 113 -6.75 -15.91 -4.16
CA PHE A 113 -7.53 -14.70 -4.44
C PHE A 113 -7.43 -14.25 -5.92
N THR A 114 -8.41 -13.44 -6.31
CA THR A 114 -8.46 -12.68 -7.56
C THR A 114 -8.92 -11.27 -7.21
N GLY A 115 -8.16 -10.26 -7.57
CA GLY A 115 -8.42 -8.88 -7.19
C GLY A 115 -7.17 -8.09 -6.85
N LEU A 116 -7.40 -6.91 -6.31
CA LEU A 116 -6.40 -6.00 -5.78
C LEU A 116 -6.34 -6.13 -4.26
N VAL A 117 -5.15 -6.24 -3.69
CA VAL A 117 -4.93 -6.32 -2.24
C VAL A 117 -4.06 -5.15 -1.78
N HIS A 118 -4.58 -4.32 -0.88
CA HIS A 118 -3.83 -3.30 -0.12
C HIS A 118 -3.32 -3.91 1.18
N LEU A 119 -2.07 -4.38 1.15
CA LEU A 119 -1.47 -5.12 2.25
C LEU A 119 -1.26 -4.26 3.50
N HIS A 120 -1.05 -2.95 3.34
CA HIS A 120 -0.83 -2.00 4.44
C HIS A 120 -2.03 -1.08 4.67
N GLY A 121 -3.18 -1.40 4.08
CA GLY A 121 -4.37 -0.55 4.08
C GLY A 121 -4.33 0.49 2.96
N ALA A 122 -5.38 1.30 2.88
CA ALA A 122 -5.54 2.33 1.87
C ALA A 122 -6.12 3.63 2.46
N LEU A 123 -5.74 4.76 1.88
CA LEU A 123 -6.18 6.09 2.29
C LEU A 123 -7.66 6.35 1.95
N GLY A 124 -8.27 7.31 2.66
CA GLY A 124 -9.69 7.65 2.49
C GLY A 124 -10.63 6.55 3.01
N ARG A 125 -10.09 5.62 3.80
CA ARG A 125 -10.84 4.58 4.53
C ARG A 125 -10.70 4.83 6.03
N ASN A 126 -10.69 3.78 6.85
CA ASN A 126 -10.43 3.90 8.28
C ASN A 126 -8.91 4.05 8.52
N PRO A 127 -8.41 5.18 9.04
CA PRO A 127 -6.98 5.40 9.21
C PRO A 127 -6.32 4.39 10.15
N GLU A 128 -7.05 3.85 11.12
CA GLU A 128 -6.52 2.86 12.08
C GLU A 128 -6.19 1.50 11.44
N GLU A 129 -6.63 1.27 10.20
CA GLU A 129 -6.30 0.07 9.42
C GLU A 129 -4.93 0.18 8.72
N LEU A 130 -4.32 1.37 8.72
CA LEU A 130 -3.02 1.59 8.07
C LEU A 130 -1.88 0.95 8.87
N VAL A 131 -0.97 0.28 8.17
CA VAL A 131 0.26 -0.26 8.74
C VAL A 131 1.38 0.79 8.60
N LEU A 132 1.65 1.53 9.68
CA LEU A 132 2.58 2.67 9.66
C LEU A 132 3.65 2.59 10.75
N THR A 133 3.30 2.06 11.92
CA THR A 133 4.18 1.96 13.08
C THR A 133 4.74 0.55 13.23
N ASP A 134 5.87 0.42 13.90
CA ASP A 134 6.44 -0.88 14.28
C ASP A 134 5.44 -1.78 15.03
N ALA A 135 4.59 -1.20 15.88
CA ALA A 135 3.48 -1.92 16.52
C ALA A 135 2.44 -2.45 15.51
N ASP A 136 2.12 -1.70 14.45
CA ASP A 136 1.22 -2.17 13.40
C ASP A 136 1.87 -3.29 12.58
N PHE A 137 3.16 -3.17 12.25
CA PHE A 137 3.93 -4.23 11.58
C PHE A 137 3.96 -5.50 12.45
N GLY A 138 4.21 -5.35 13.75
CA GLY A 138 4.16 -6.46 14.71
C GLY A 138 2.77 -7.11 14.74
N ARG A 139 1.70 -6.32 14.82
CA ARG A 139 0.32 -6.83 14.77
C ARG A 139 0.05 -7.60 13.47
N ALA A 140 0.33 -7.00 12.31
CA ALA A 140 0.04 -7.59 11.01
C ALA A 140 0.81 -8.90 10.75
N TYR A 141 2.11 -8.93 11.02
CA TYR A 141 2.97 -10.03 10.59
C TYR A 141 3.29 -11.05 11.68
N LEU A 142 3.29 -10.66 12.95
CA LEU A 142 3.64 -11.56 14.06
C LEU A 142 2.39 -12.06 14.78
N SER A 143 1.43 -11.18 15.06
CA SER A 143 0.23 -11.57 15.82
C SER A 143 -0.87 -12.13 14.94
N GLU A 144 -1.18 -11.47 13.82
CA GLU A 144 -2.29 -11.84 12.93
C GLU A 144 -1.85 -12.72 11.75
N GLY A 145 -0.54 -12.89 11.54
CA GLY A 145 0.02 -13.82 10.57
C GLY A 145 -0.38 -13.52 9.11
N TRP A 146 -0.46 -12.24 8.74
CA TRP A 146 -0.88 -11.86 7.39
C TRP A 146 0.00 -12.52 6.32
N PRO A 147 -0.58 -13.03 5.22
CA PRO A 147 0.04 -14.02 4.32
C PRO A 147 1.18 -13.50 3.42
N ALA A 148 1.78 -12.35 3.71
CA ALA A 148 2.78 -11.68 2.85
C ALA A 148 3.97 -12.57 2.45
N ALA A 149 4.37 -13.51 3.30
CA ALA A 149 5.45 -14.46 3.02
C ALA A 149 5.06 -15.56 2.01
N SER A 150 3.77 -15.88 1.87
CA SER A 150 3.25 -16.90 0.94
C SER A 150 2.88 -16.35 -0.45
N TRP A 151 2.88 -15.03 -0.60
CA TRP A 151 2.53 -14.34 -1.86
C TRP A 151 3.76 -13.84 -2.63
N SER A 152 4.97 -14.14 -2.15
CA SER A 152 6.24 -13.60 -2.64
C SER A 152 6.96 -14.48 -3.67
N THR A 153 6.48 -15.69 -3.98
CA THR A 153 7.20 -16.66 -4.81
C THR A 153 6.51 -16.93 -6.14
N CYS A 154 7.17 -16.55 -7.24
CA CYS A 154 6.91 -17.09 -8.58
C CYS A 154 7.73 -18.38 -8.75
N SER A 155 7.09 -19.55 -8.77
CA SER A 155 7.75 -20.79 -9.18
C SER A 155 6.81 -21.65 -10.02
N GLY A 156 7.28 -22.03 -11.21
CA GLY A 156 6.80 -23.19 -11.98
C GLY A 156 5.29 -23.26 -12.26
N ASN A 157 4.88 -22.81 -13.45
CA ASN A 157 3.59 -23.09 -14.08
C ASN A 157 2.29 -22.76 -13.30
N THR A 158 2.36 -21.99 -12.21
CA THR A 158 1.18 -21.60 -11.42
C THR A 158 1.22 -20.11 -11.01
N ARG A 159 0.29 -19.33 -11.57
CA ARG A 159 -0.28 -18.04 -11.12
C ARG A 159 0.67 -17.06 -10.38
N CYS A 160 1.29 -16.16 -11.13
CA CYS A 160 2.13 -15.07 -10.59
C CYS A 160 1.30 -13.99 -9.87
N PHE A 161 1.79 -13.51 -8.72
CA PHE A 161 1.34 -12.25 -8.09
C PHE A 161 2.27 -11.13 -8.51
N LEU A 162 1.70 -9.98 -8.85
CA LEU A 162 2.52 -8.79 -9.02
C LEU A 162 2.58 -8.04 -7.69
N TRP A 163 3.75 -8.09 -7.03
CA TRP A 163 4.04 -7.20 -5.92
C TRP A 163 4.43 -5.84 -6.50
N ALA A 164 3.48 -4.90 -6.49
CA ALA A 164 3.75 -3.54 -6.89
C ALA A 164 4.15 -2.75 -5.64
N THR A 165 5.46 -2.54 -5.46
CA THR A 165 5.95 -1.44 -4.62
C THR A 165 6.16 -0.28 -5.56
N ALA A 166 5.36 0.79 -5.45
CA ALA A 166 5.79 2.05 -6.06
C ALA A 166 6.90 2.59 -5.17
N THR A 167 8.13 2.17 -5.43
CA THR A 167 9.28 2.94 -4.97
C THR A 167 9.14 4.32 -5.61
N ALA A 168 8.83 5.33 -4.79
CA ALA A 168 9.12 6.72 -5.12
C ALA A 168 10.64 6.80 -5.29
N THR A 169 11.10 6.57 -6.52
CA THR A 169 12.52 6.55 -6.85
C THR A 169 13.10 7.95 -6.73
N ARG A 170 14.04 8.05 -5.78
CA ARG A 170 15.10 9.05 -5.53
C ARG A 170 14.69 10.50 -5.32
#